data_AF-A0A961PSW4-F1
#
_entry.id   AF-A0A961PSW4-F1
#
_cell.length_a   1.000
_cell.length_b   1.000
_cell.length_c   1.000
_cell.angle_alpha   90.00
_cell.angle_beta   90.00
_cell.angle_gamma   90.00
#
_symmetry.space_group_name_H-M   'P 1'
#
loop_
_entity.id
_entity.type
_entity.pdbx_description
1 polymer ?
#
loop_
_entity_poly.entity_id
_entity_poly.type
_entity_poly.pdbx_seq_one_letter_code
_entity_poly.pdbx_strand_id
1 'polypeptide(L)'
;GPPVLLIDEVDRTDEPFEAFLLEALSDFQVTIPEIGTVTAPEPPIVILTSNRTREVHDALKRRCLYHWVDYPAFERELAIVNARVPDCAATLSAEIVAFVQALRGEDLFKNPGVAETIDWARCLIALDAVALSPDVISDTLGALLKYQDDIARITGSEASRILDEARLKLAEAS
;
A
#
# COMPACT_ATOMS: atom_id res chain seq x y z
N GLY A 1 3.25 27.16 -12.87
CA GLY A 1 2.73 26.87 -11.52
C GLY A 1 3.91 26.48 -10.65
N PRO A 2 3.80 26.60 -9.32
CA PRO A 2 4.90 26.23 -8.43
C PRO A 2 5.29 24.75 -8.64
N PRO A 3 6.58 24.40 -8.56
CA PRO A 3 7.02 23.01 -8.65
C PRO A 3 6.42 22.17 -7.52
N VAL A 4 6.31 20.85 -7.73
CA VAL A 4 5.88 19.89 -6.69
C VAL A 4 7.09 19.12 -6.20
N LEU A 5 7.33 19.14 -4.89
CA LEU A 5 8.36 18.35 -4.22
C LEU A 5 7.68 17.21 -3.45
N LEU A 6 7.89 15.98 -3.91
CA LEU A 6 7.46 14.77 -3.20
C LEU A 6 8.66 14.22 -2.41
N ILE A 7 8.50 14.11 -1.10
CA ILE A 7 9.45 13.43 -0.21
C ILE A 7 8.76 12.18 0.30
N ASP A 8 9.31 11.04 -0.08
CA ASP A 8 8.71 9.74 0.21
C ASP A 8 9.25 9.15 1.51
N GLU A 9 8.38 8.50 2.27
CA GLU A 9 8.69 7.71 3.47
C GLU A 9 9.56 8.44 4.51
N VAL A 10 9.15 9.65 4.91
CA VAL A 10 9.91 10.48 5.85
C VAL A 10 10.14 9.81 7.21
N ASP A 11 9.33 8.82 7.56
CA ASP A 11 9.45 8.01 8.77
C ASP A 11 10.62 7.00 8.75
N ARG A 12 11.32 6.85 7.61
CA ARG A 12 12.53 6.02 7.51
C ARG A 12 13.80 6.75 7.89
N THR A 13 13.77 8.07 8.05
CA THR A 13 14.96 8.86 8.41
C THR A 13 15.12 8.95 9.93
N ASP A 14 16.27 9.43 10.39
CA ASP A 14 16.52 9.69 11.80
C ASP A 14 16.07 11.11 12.21
N GLU A 15 16.05 11.39 13.52
CA GLU A 15 15.63 12.69 14.05
C GLU A 15 16.48 13.87 13.58
N PRO A 16 17.83 13.77 13.46
CA PRO A 16 18.65 14.84 12.92
C PRO A 16 18.26 15.22 11.49
N PHE A 17 17.95 14.23 10.64
CA PHE A 17 17.49 14.49 9.29
C PHE A 17 16.13 15.19 9.28
N GLU A 18 15.18 14.76 10.13
CA GLU A 18 13.88 15.45 10.25
C GLU A 18 14.04 16.92 10.65
N ALA A 19 14.94 17.22 11.59
CA ALA A 19 15.21 18.59 12.02
C ALA A 19 15.80 19.45 10.89
N PHE A 20 16.75 18.90 10.15
CA PHE A 20 17.32 19.57 8.97
C PHE A 20 16.28 19.77 7.86
N LEU A 21 15.43 18.76 7.60
CA LEU A 21 14.35 18.87 6.64
C LEU A 21 13.37 19.99 7.07
N LEU A 22 13.04 20.09 8.35
CA LEU A 22 12.18 21.14 8.89
C LEU A 22 12.76 22.55 8.72
N GLU A 23 14.07 22.69 8.84
CA GLU A 23 14.78 23.94 8.54
C GLU A 23 14.68 24.26 7.05
N ALA A 24 15.00 23.30 6.19
CA ALA A 24 14.94 23.47 4.74
C ALA A 24 13.53 23.81 4.24
N LEU A 25 12.49 23.20 4.82
CA LEU A 25 11.08 23.46 4.48
C LEU A 25 10.55 24.78 5.08
N SER A 26 11.19 25.32 6.11
CA SER A 26 10.84 26.63 6.68
C SER A 26 11.30 27.76 5.77
N ASP A 27 12.55 27.68 5.34
CA ASP A 27 13.23 28.79 4.64
C ASP A 27 13.33 28.56 3.13
N PHE A 28 12.89 27.39 2.65
CA PHE A 28 13.02 26.93 1.27
C PHE A 28 14.43 27.11 0.71
N GLN A 29 15.42 26.83 1.57
CA GLN A 29 16.84 26.91 1.24
C GLN A 29 17.61 25.75 1.88
N VAL A 30 18.75 25.43 1.30
CA VAL A 30 19.69 24.44 1.83
C VAL A 30 21.08 25.05 1.85
N THR A 31 21.74 25.03 3.00
CA THR A 31 23.15 25.46 3.11
C THR A 31 24.06 24.26 2.94
N ILE A 32 24.93 24.32 1.93
CA ILE A 32 25.91 23.29 1.61
C ILE A 32 27.29 23.84 1.98
N PRO A 33 28.09 23.18 2.84
CA PRO A 33 29.32 23.75 3.39
C PRO A 33 30.30 24.30 2.33
N GLU A 34 30.45 23.62 1.20
CA GLU A 34 31.40 23.97 0.14
C GLU A 34 30.80 24.86 -0.96
N ILE A 35 29.47 24.92 -1.06
CA ILE A 35 28.75 25.56 -2.18
C ILE A 35 28.03 26.83 -1.71
N GLY A 36 27.82 26.98 -0.40
CA GLY A 36 27.02 28.05 0.19
C GLY A 36 25.53 27.72 0.21
N THR A 37 24.71 28.75 0.42
CA THR A 37 23.26 28.60 0.53
C THR A 37 22.60 28.61 -0.85
N VAL A 38 21.81 27.58 -1.12
CA VAL A 38 20.97 27.46 -2.32
C VAL A 38 19.53 27.70 -1.90
N THR A 39 18.89 28.72 -2.48
CA THR A 39 17.51 29.09 -2.18
C THR A 39 16.60 28.78 -3.38
N ALA A 40 15.41 28.25 -3.13
CA ALA A 40 14.41 28.05 -4.16
C ALA A 40 13.87 29.42 -4.64
N PRO A 41 13.92 29.74 -5.95
CA PRO A 41 13.39 31.01 -6.47
C PRO A 41 11.88 31.14 -6.26
N GLU A 42 11.17 30.01 -6.29
CA GLU A 42 9.74 29.87 -6.03
C GLU A 42 9.53 28.69 -5.07
N PRO A 43 8.90 28.90 -3.91
CA PRO A 43 8.61 27.80 -2.98
C PRO A 43 7.72 26.71 -3.62
N PRO A 44 8.12 25.43 -3.55
CA PRO A 44 7.33 24.32 -4.09
C PRO A 44 6.09 24.03 -3.23
N ILE A 45 5.11 23.36 -3.84
CA ILE A 45 4.12 22.58 -3.10
C ILE A 45 4.81 21.32 -2.59
N VAL A 46 4.79 21.09 -1.28
CA VAL A 46 5.50 19.97 -0.65
C VAL A 46 4.50 18.88 -0.23
N ILE A 47 4.75 17.65 -0.67
CA ILE A 47 4.01 16.46 -0.27
C ILE A 47 4.98 15.54 0.47
N LEU A 48 4.64 15.20 1.70
CA LEU A 48 5.37 14.22 2.51
C LEU A 48 4.53 12.95 2.60
N THR A 49 5.14 11.80 2.38
CA THR A 49 4.48 10.50 2.62
C THR A 49 5.11 9.81 3.83
N SER A 50 4.34 8.93 4.45
CA SER A 50 4.82 8.11 5.55
C SER A 50 4.04 6.80 5.59
N ASN A 51 4.74 5.70 5.84
CA ASN A 51 4.14 4.39 6.06
C ASN A 51 3.90 4.10 7.56
N ARG A 52 4.18 5.09 8.42
CA ARG A 52 4.11 5.01 9.88
C ARG A 52 4.90 3.84 10.47
N THR A 53 6.02 3.46 9.85
CA THR A 53 6.99 2.52 10.45
C THR A 53 7.61 3.10 11.72
N ARG A 54 7.72 4.43 11.77
CA ARG A 54 8.02 5.20 12.98
C ARG A 54 7.06 6.39 13.07
N GLU A 55 6.81 6.83 14.30
CA GLU A 55 6.09 8.06 14.53
C GLU A 55 6.93 9.28 14.08
N VAL A 56 6.36 10.06 13.15
CA VAL A 56 6.92 11.34 12.70
C VAL A 56 6.93 12.35 13.84
N HIS A 57 7.97 13.18 13.93
CA HIS A 57 8.10 14.13 15.02
C HIS A 57 6.96 15.17 15.01
N ASP A 58 6.48 15.52 16.20
CA ASP A 58 5.42 16.51 16.42
C ASP A 58 5.62 17.85 15.69
N ALA A 59 6.88 18.29 15.54
CA ALA A 59 7.20 19.54 14.87
C ALA A 59 6.83 19.51 13.38
N LEU A 60 7.00 18.36 12.71
CA LEU A 60 6.61 18.17 11.32
C LEU A 60 5.08 18.05 11.20
N LYS A 61 4.45 17.25 12.07
CA LYS A 61 2.98 17.11 12.09
C LYS A 61 2.26 18.46 12.23
N ARG A 62 2.77 19.37 13.08
CA ARG A 62 2.17 20.70 13.32
C ARG A 62 2.35 21.69 12.16
N ARG A 63 3.22 21.39 11.18
CA ARG A 63 3.48 22.23 10.01
C ARG A 63 2.85 21.70 8.72
N CYS A 64 2.17 20.55 8.78
CA CYS A 64 1.57 19.89 7.62
C CYS A 64 0.07 19.71 7.78
N LEU A 65 -0.66 19.77 6.66
CA LEU A 65 -2.01 19.22 6.60
C LEU A 65 -1.88 17.70 6.54
N TYR A 66 -2.54 16.99 7.46
CA TYR A 66 -2.47 15.54 7.54
C TYR A 66 -3.63 14.90 6.80
N HIS A 67 -3.33 14.03 5.85
CA HIS A 67 -4.32 13.24 5.13
C HIS A 67 -4.03 11.76 5.33
N TRP A 68 -5.00 11.06 5.90
CA TRP A 68 -4.92 9.61 6.10
C TRP A 68 -5.41 8.89 4.85
N VAL A 69 -4.63 7.92 4.38
CA VAL A 69 -4.97 7.11 3.20
C VAL A 69 -5.24 5.69 3.68
N ASP A 70 -6.51 5.33 3.76
CA ASP A 70 -6.95 3.97 4.06
C ASP A 70 -6.90 3.07 2.82
N TYR A 71 -7.08 1.76 3.03
CA TYR A 71 -7.34 0.84 1.94
C TYR A 71 -8.60 1.24 1.17
N PRO A 72 -8.60 1.14 -0.17
CA PRO A 72 -9.77 1.49 -0.97
C PRO A 72 -10.96 0.58 -0.65
N ALA A 73 -12.16 1.13 -0.82
CA ALA A 73 -13.38 0.32 -0.88
C ALA A 73 -13.32 -0.69 -2.03
N PHE A 74 -14.13 -1.76 -1.95
CA PHE A 74 -14.17 -2.86 -2.92
C PHE A 74 -14.25 -2.37 -4.38
N GLU A 75 -15.19 -1.49 -4.69
CA GLU A 75 -15.40 -1.00 -6.06
C GLU A 75 -14.19 -0.23 -6.58
N ARG A 76 -13.52 0.52 -5.70
CA ARG A 76 -12.33 1.29 -6.05
C ARG A 76 -11.13 0.37 -6.26
N GLU A 77 -10.94 -0.62 -5.39
CA GLU A 77 -9.86 -1.60 -5.54
C GLU A 77 -10.05 -2.46 -6.80
N LEU A 78 -11.27 -2.92 -7.05
CA LEU A 78 -11.64 -3.65 -8.26
C LEU A 78 -11.35 -2.82 -9.53
N ALA A 79 -11.72 -1.53 -9.53
CA ALA A 79 -11.38 -0.65 -10.65
C ALA A 79 -9.87 -0.49 -10.85
N ILE A 80 -9.08 -0.47 -9.77
CA ILE A 80 -7.62 -0.42 -9.85
C ILE A 80 -7.07 -1.72 -10.43
N VAL A 81 -7.52 -2.88 -9.95
CA VAL A 81 -7.10 -4.20 -10.45
C VAL A 81 -7.43 -4.33 -11.93
N ASN A 82 -8.67 -4.04 -12.34
CA ASN A 82 -9.10 -4.10 -13.74
C ASN A 82 -8.28 -3.16 -14.65
N ALA A 83 -7.89 -1.99 -14.16
CA ALA A 83 -7.06 -1.05 -14.92
C ALA A 83 -5.60 -1.50 -15.03
N ARG A 84 -5.07 -2.21 -14.03
CA ARG A 84 -3.65 -2.63 -13.95
C ARG A 84 -3.41 -4.03 -14.48
N VAL A 85 -4.44 -4.85 -14.53
CA VAL A 85 -4.44 -6.25 -14.94
C VAL A 85 -5.67 -6.53 -15.82
N PRO A 86 -5.76 -5.90 -17.01
CA PRO A 86 -6.97 -5.94 -17.85
C PRO A 86 -7.31 -7.32 -18.41
N ASP A 87 -6.33 -8.23 -18.46
CA ASP A 87 -6.52 -9.61 -18.92
C ASP A 87 -7.13 -10.53 -17.84
N CYS A 88 -7.30 -10.03 -16.61
CA CYS A 88 -7.94 -10.79 -15.54
C CYS A 88 -9.44 -10.89 -15.80
N ALA A 89 -10.00 -12.10 -15.76
CA ALA A 89 -11.44 -12.27 -15.86
C ALA A 89 -12.18 -11.49 -14.75
N ALA A 90 -13.32 -10.89 -15.07
CA ALA A 90 -14.06 -10.05 -14.13
C ALA A 90 -14.45 -10.80 -12.84
N THR A 91 -14.82 -12.07 -12.96
CA THR A 91 -15.12 -12.95 -11.82
C THR A 91 -13.90 -13.17 -10.94
N LEU A 92 -12.75 -13.48 -11.53
CA LEU A 92 -11.50 -13.68 -10.82
C LEU A 92 -11.02 -12.39 -10.14
N SER A 93 -11.13 -11.24 -10.82
CA SER A 93 -10.78 -9.94 -10.24
C SER A 93 -11.62 -9.61 -9.01
N ALA A 94 -12.93 -9.90 -9.05
CA ALA A 94 -13.82 -9.73 -7.92
C ALA A 94 -13.47 -10.68 -6.77
N GLU A 95 -13.22 -11.96 -7.04
CA GLU A 95 -12.78 -12.94 -6.04
C GLU A 95 -11.45 -12.53 -5.38
N ILE A 96 -10.46 -12.07 -6.17
CA ILE A 96 -9.17 -11.59 -5.68
C ILE A 96 -9.35 -10.43 -4.70
N VAL A 97 -10.09 -9.40 -5.09
CA VAL A 97 -10.29 -8.22 -4.25
C VAL A 97 -11.06 -8.58 -2.98
N ALA A 98 -12.11 -9.40 -3.09
CA ALA A 98 -12.89 -9.82 -1.94
C ALA A 98 -12.03 -10.66 -0.96
N PHE A 99 -11.22 -11.57 -1.49
CA PHE A 99 -10.30 -12.38 -0.68
C PHE A 99 -9.27 -11.51 0.04
N VAL A 100 -8.62 -10.58 -0.66
CA VAL A 100 -7.61 -9.68 -0.04
C VAL A 100 -8.24 -8.78 1.02
N GLN A 101 -9.45 -8.27 0.80
CA GLN A 101 -10.13 -7.46 1.80
C GLN A 101 -10.53 -8.26 3.04
N ALA A 102 -10.99 -9.50 2.87
CA ALA A 102 -11.24 -10.40 3.99
C ALA A 102 -9.93 -10.71 4.75
N LEU A 103 -8.85 -10.99 4.01
CA LEU A 103 -7.52 -11.26 4.56
C LEU A 103 -6.97 -10.09 5.40
N ARG A 104 -7.24 -8.83 5.03
CA ARG A 104 -6.86 -7.64 5.84
C ARG A 104 -7.61 -7.54 7.18
N GLY A 105 -8.68 -8.31 7.37
CA GLY A 105 -9.40 -8.43 8.64
C GLY A 105 -8.79 -9.47 9.60
N GLU A 106 -7.85 -10.28 9.12
CA GLU A 106 -7.11 -11.23 9.94
C GLU A 106 -5.99 -10.53 10.73
N ASP A 107 -5.51 -11.18 11.79
CA ASP A 107 -4.48 -10.63 12.70
C ASP A 107 -3.06 -10.65 12.11
N LEU A 108 -2.86 -10.17 10.88
CA LEU A 108 -1.58 -10.25 10.16
C LEU A 108 -0.54 -9.31 10.74
N PHE A 109 0.72 -9.75 10.76
CA PHE A 109 1.83 -8.86 11.10
C PHE A 109 1.89 -7.69 10.13
N LYS A 110 1.70 -7.95 8.83
CA LYS A 110 1.57 -6.91 7.81
C LYS A 110 0.47 -7.26 6.82
N ASN A 111 -0.56 -6.40 6.80
CA ASN A 111 -1.62 -6.47 5.82
C ASN A 111 -1.11 -6.21 4.38
N PRO A 112 -1.58 -6.99 3.38
CA PRO A 112 -1.23 -6.76 1.99
C PRO A 112 -1.85 -5.46 1.47
N GLY A 113 -1.06 -4.66 0.75
CA GLY A 113 -1.53 -3.46 0.09
C GLY A 113 -2.15 -3.74 -1.28
N VAL A 114 -2.55 -2.66 -1.97
CA VAL A 114 -3.10 -2.75 -3.33
C VAL A 114 -2.04 -3.22 -4.33
N ALA A 115 -0.76 -2.91 -4.09
CA ALA A 115 0.34 -3.40 -4.91
C ALA A 115 0.41 -4.94 -4.88
N GLU A 116 0.34 -5.53 -3.69
CA GLU A 116 0.29 -6.98 -3.52
C GLU A 116 -0.97 -7.59 -4.15
N THR A 117 -2.14 -6.94 -4.08
CA THR A 117 -3.36 -7.37 -4.80
C THR A 117 -3.11 -7.48 -6.31
N ILE A 118 -2.49 -6.45 -6.90
CA ILE A 118 -2.18 -6.40 -8.34
C ILE A 118 -1.16 -7.48 -8.72
N ASP A 119 -0.11 -7.65 -7.93
CA ASP A 119 0.93 -8.63 -8.21
C ASP A 119 0.42 -10.06 -8.06
N TRP A 120 -0.47 -10.31 -7.10
CA TRP A 120 -1.14 -11.60 -6.99
C TRP A 120 -2.07 -11.87 -8.17
N ALA A 121 -2.85 -10.88 -8.62
CA ALA A 121 -3.66 -11.01 -9.83
C ALA A 121 -2.83 -11.37 -11.07
N ARG A 122 -1.66 -10.75 -11.24
CA ARG A 122 -0.71 -11.10 -12.32
C ARG A 122 -0.16 -12.51 -12.17
N CYS A 123 0.17 -12.91 -10.95
CA CYS A 123 0.64 -14.27 -10.64
C CYS A 123 -0.41 -15.32 -11.02
N LEU A 124 -1.68 -15.09 -10.68
CA LEU A 124 -2.78 -15.99 -11.00
C LEU A 124 -3.01 -16.12 -12.51
N ILE A 125 -2.94 -15.02 -13.26
CA ILE A 125 -3.02 -15.07 -14.74
C ILE A 125 -1.85 -15.85 -15.32
N ALA A 126 -0.63 -15.63 -14.83
CA ALA A 126 0.54 -16.34 -15.31
C ALA A 126 0.48 -17.86 -15.04
N LEU A 127 -0.36 -18.28 -14.08
CA LEU A 127 -0.65 -19.68 -13.77
C LEU A 127 -1.90 -20.21 -14.48
N ASP A 128 -2.48 -19.43 -15.40
CA ASP A 128 -3.74 -19.73 -16.10
C ASP A 128 -4.90 -20.04 -15.14
N ALA A 129 -4.88 -19.45 -13.94
CA ALA A 129 -5.94 -19.63 -12.96
C ALA A 129 -7.21 -18.90 -13.44
N VAL A 130 -8.33 -19.63 -13.47
CA VAL A 130 -9.64 -19.09 -13.89
C VAL A 130 -10.56 -18.74 -12.72
N ALA A 131 -10.26 -19.26 -11.54
CA ALA A 131 -10.97 -19.04 -10.28
C ALA A 131 -10.04 -19.31 -9.10
N LEU A 132 -10.35 -18.74 -7.94
CA LEU A 132 -9.62 -19.08 -6.72
C LEU A 132 -10.02 -20.46 -6.19
N SER A 133 -9.03 -21.24 -5.77
CA SER A 133 -9.21 -22.48 -4.99
C SER A 133 -8.26 -22.48 -3.79
N PRO A 134 -8.54 -23.25 -2.74
CA PRO A 134 -7.66 -23.34 -1.56
C PRO A 134 -6.21 -23.73 -1.92
N ASP A 135 -6.03 -24.62 -2.90
CA ASP A 135 -4.71 -25.05 -3.36
C ASP A 135 -3.98 -23.91 -4.08
N VAL A 136 -4.64 -23.24 -5.03
CA VAL A 136 -4.06 -22.11 -5.78
C VAL A 136 -3.70 -20.97 -4.83
N ILE A 137 -4.55 -20.66 -3.85
CA ILE A 137 -4.27 -19.64 -2.84
C ILE A 137 -3.03 -20.05 -2.03
N SER A 138 -2.98 -21.28 -1.53
CA SER A 138 -1.87 -21.75 -0.70
C SER A 138 -0.53 -21.70 -1.44
N ASP A 139 -0.52 -22.10 -2.72
CA ASP A 139 0.68 -22.11 -3.56
C ASP A 139 1.17 -20.70 -3.95
N THR A 140 0.27 -19.71 -3.94
CA THR A 140 0.56 -18.34 -4.40
C THR A 140 0.56 -17.30 -3.28
N LEU A 141 0.32 -17.71 -2.04
CA LEU A 141 0.13 -16.80 -0.90
C LEU A 141 1.35 -15.90 -0.64
N GLY A 142 2.55 -16.35 -1.01
CA GLY A 142 3.79 -15.54 -0.95
C GLY A 142 3.78 -14.29 -1.85
N ALA A 143 2.87 -14.21 -2.83
CA ALA A 143 2.63 -12.99 -3.59
C ALA A 143 2.00 -11.90 -2.71
N LEU A 144 1.08 -12.28 -1.82
CA LEU A 144 0.36 -11.39 -0.90
C LEU A 144 1.12 -11.14 0.40
N LEU A 145 1.62 -12.20 1.04
CA LEU A 145 2.19 -12.16 2.38
C LEU A 145 3.70 -12.35 2.32
N LYS A 146 4.44 -11.55 3.09
CA LYS A 146 5.91 -11.57 3.11
C LYS A 146 6.50 -12.18 4.39
N TYR A 147 5.65 -12.42 5.39
CA TYR A 147 6.06 -13.01 6.66
C TYR A 147 5.70 -14.48 6.70
N GLN A 148 6.67 -15.32 7.07
CA GLN A 148 6.48 -16.78 7.10
C GLN A 148 5.38 -17.20 8.08
N ASP A 149 5.28 -16.52 9.22
CA ASP A 149 4.25 -16.80 10.23
C ASP A 149 2.85 -16.45 9.72
N ASP A 150 2.71 -15.33 8.99
CA ASP A 150 1.45 -14.95 8.33
C ASP A 150 1.04 -16.00 7.28
N ILE A 151 1.98 -16.47 6.46
CA ILE A 151 1.74 -17.53 5.47
C ILE A 151 1.33 -18.84 6.17
N ALA A 152 2.07 -19.26 7.19
CA ALA A 152 1.81 -20.51 7.89
C ALA A 152 0.44 -20.50 8.57
N ARG A 153 -0.03 -19.35 9.05
CA ARG A 153 -1.36 -19.22 9.66
C ARG A 153 -2.50 -19.30 8.65
N ILE A 154 -2.32 -18.70 7.47
CA ILE A 154 -3.40 -18.56 6.49
C ILE A 154 -3.51 -19.80 5.57
N THR A 155 -2.50 -20.65 5.50
CA THR A 155 -2.56 -21.88 4.68
C THR A 155 -3.60 -22.89 5.17
N GLY A 156 -4.06 -23.76 4.27
CA GLY A 156 -4.98 -24.86 4.60
C GLY A 156 -6.41 -24.38 4.87
N SER A 157 -6.97 -24.75 6.04
CA SER A 157 -8.39 -24.50 6.36
C SER A 157 -8.75 -23.02 6.45
N GLU A 158 -7.80 -22.17 6.86
CA GLU A 158 -8.04 -20.73 6.97
C GLU A 158 -8.21 -20.07 5.60
N ALA A 159 -7.36 -20.40 4.62
CA ALA A 159 -7.52 -19.94 3.24
C ALA A 159 -8.90 -20.33 2.67
N SER A 160 -9.37 -21.55 2.96
CA SER A 160 -10.70 -21.99 2.54
C SER A 160 -11.80 -21.18 3.21
N ARG A 161 -11.71 -20.95 4.53
CA ARG A 161 -12.69 -20.14 5.28
C ARG A 161 -12.79 -18.73 4.71
N ILE A 162 -11.64 -18.06 4.51
CA ILE A 162 -11.58 -16.70 3.97
C ILE A 162 -12.15 -16.63 2.56
N LEU A 163 -11.86 -17.64 1.72
CA LEU A 163 -12.41 -17.73 0.36
C LEU A 163 -13.94 -17.89 0.37
N ASP A 164 -14.47 -18.75 1.25
CA ASP A 164 -15.91 -18.98 1.36
C ASP A 164 -16.63 -17.72 1.85
N GLU A 165 -16.07 -17.03 2.84
CA GLU A 165 -16.58 -15.73 3.32
C GLU A 165 -16.55 -14.66 2.21
N ALA A 166 -15.48 -14.58 1.44
CA ALA A 166 -15.34 -13.66 0.33
C ALA A 166 -16.41 -13.90 -0.75
N ARG A 167 -16.64 -15.17 -1.12
CA ARG A 167 -17.67 -15.56 -2.08
C ARG A 167 -19.08 -15.27 -1.59
N LEU A 168 -19.36 -15.51 -0.31
CA LEU A 168 -20.65 -15.23 0.28
C LEU A 168 -20.96 -13.72 0.23
N LYS A 169 -20.00 -12.87 0.59
CA LYS A 169 -20.15 -11.41 0.48
C LYS A 169 -20.38 -10.94 -0.96
N LEU A 170 -19.69 -11.52 -1.94
CA LEU A 170 -19.91 -11.20 -3.35
C LEU A 170 -21.32 -11.59 -3.81
N ALA A 171 -21.81 -12.75 -3.37
CA ALA A 171 -23.16 -13.21 -3.70
C ALA A 171 -24.25 -12.34 -3.07
N GLU A 172 -24.03 -11.82 -1.86
CA GLU A 172 -24.96 -10.88 -1.19
C GLU A 172 -24.99 -9.49 -1.83
N ALA A 173 -23.88 -9.08 -2.48
CA ALA A 173 -23.75 -7.80 -3.15
C ALA A 173 -24.23 -7.78 -4.62
N SER A 174 -24.57 -8.96 -5.18
CA SER A 174 -25.01 -9.16 -6.58
C SER A 174 -26.53 -9.15 -6.71
#